data_AF-A0A8J6GQP4-F1
#
_entry.id   AF-A0A8J6GQP4-F1
#
_cell.length_a   1.000
_cell.length_b   1.000
_cell.length_c   1.000
_cell.angle_alpha   90.00
_cell.angle_beta   90.00
_cell.angle_gamma   90.00
#
_symmetry.space_group_name_H-M   'P 1'
#
loop_
_entity.id
_entity.type
_entity.pdbx_description
1 polymer ?
#
loop_
_entity_poly.entity_id
_entity_poly.type
_entity_poly.pdbx_seq_one_letter_code
_entity_poly.pdbx_strand_id
1 'polypeptide(L)'
;MEQPCGLITGNKEPVPLKSISVTLSINDFVASVSATLNYENEEKVPLEAIFVFPMDEDSAVYSFEALVDGKKIVAELQEKMEAHSTYEDALSQGYQAYLLEEDDYSRDVFSCNVGNLQPGAKVAVTLRYVQELPLEIDGALRYLLPAILNPRYQLSESPVLSQAFSDPGQLALDGDPSVWATVLAVLWLHGKGKDLKCEWELLERKAVAWLHDHAGSSIPMLVQAGSNLLKLPVTPAVFGF
;
A
#
# COMPACT_ATOMS: atom_id res chain seq x y z
N MET A 1 10.94 -3.93 -4.00
CA MET A 1 10.60 -4.35 -5.38
C MET A 1 9.52 -3.40 -5.83
N GLU A 2 9.79 -2.55 -6.81
CA GLU A 2 8.81 -1.55 -7.30
C GLU A 2 7.53 -2.26 -7.77
N GLN A 3 6.37 -1.74 -7.38
CA GLN A 3 5.09 -2.28 -7.79
C GLN A 3 4.68 -1.55 -9.07
N PRO A 4 4.60 -2.23 -10.22
CA PRO A 4 4.38 -1.55 -11.50
C PRO A 4 2.97 -0.94 -11.55
N CYS A 5 2.89 0.32 -11.99
CA CYS A 5 1.65 1.07 -12.17
C CYS A 5 1.33 1.28 -13.66
N GLY A 6 0.08 1.62 -13.95
CA GLY A 6 -0.46 1.74 -15.30
C GLY A 6 -1.02 0.42 -15.79
N LEU A 7 -1.00 0.21 -17.10
CA LEU A 7 -1.44 -1.04 -17.70
C LEU A 7 -0.30 -2.05 -17.68
N ILE A 8 -0.51 -3.21 -17.06
CA ILE A 8 0.48 -4.27 -16.87
C ILE A 8 -0.05 -5.60 -17.39
N THR A 9 0.85 -6.48 -17.83
CA THR A 9 0.49 -7.83 -18.27
C THR A 9 0.29 -8.77 -17.07
N GLY A 10 -0.24 -9.97 -17.30
CA GLY A 10 -0.30 -11.03 -16.27
C GLY A 10 1.06 -11.39 -15.65
N ASN A 11 2.17 -11.17 -16.38
CA ASN A 11 3.54 -11.34 -15.88
C ASN A 11 4.08 -10.10 -15.16
N LYS A 12 3.23 -9.08 -14.91
CA LYS A 12 3.58 -7.78 -14.32
C LYS A 12 4.54 -6.94 -15.15
N GLU A 13 4.58 -7.16 -16.46
CA GLU A 13 5.36 -6.32 -17.38
C GLU A 13 4.53 -5.12 -17.83
N PRO A 14 5.09 -3.91 -17.91
CA PRO A 14 4.33 -2.72 -18.29
C PRO A 14 3.97 -2.74 -19.79
N VAL A 15 2.73 -2.37 -20.12
CA VAL A 15 2.30 -2.07 -21.48
C VAL A 15 2.64 -0.60 -21.78
N PRO A 16 3.27 -0.29 -22.93
CA PRO A 16 3.71 1.08 -23.23
C PRO A 16 2.59 2.12 -23.19
N LEU A 17 2.74 3.12 -22.30
CA LEU A 17 1.89 4.30 -22.28
C LEU A 17 2.26 5.22 -23.44
N LYS A 18 1.29 5.55 -24.29
CA LYS A 18 1.46 6.44 -25.45
C LYS A 18 1.19 7.89 -25.12
N SER A 19 0.20 8.15 -24.29
CA SER A 19 -0.10 9.50 -23.81
C SER A 19 -0.96 9.46 -22.55
N ILE A 20 -0.87 10.54 -21.78
CA ILE A 20 -1.71 10.79 -20.61
C ILE A 20 -2.30 12.20 -20.73
N SER A 21 -3.56 12.33 -20.39
CA SER A 21 -4.27 13.61 -20.29
C SER A 21 -4.99 13.65 -18.96
N VAL A 22 -4.67 14.63 -18.13
CA VAL A 22 -5.31 14.84 -16.83
C VAL A 22 -5.98 16.21 -16.84
N THR A 23 -7.27 16.22 -16.52
CA THR A 23 -8.04 17.45 -16.29
C THR A 23 -8.52 17.43 -14.85
N LEU A 24 -8.30 18.53 -14.14
CA LEU A 24 -8.73 18.68 -12.76
C LEU A 24 -9.46 20.01 -12.56
N SER A 25 -10.46 20.00 -11.68
CA SER A 25 -11.16 21.20 -11.20
C SER A 25 -11.16 21.15 -9.68
N ILE A 26 -10.80 22.26 -9.04
CA ILE A 26 -10.84 22.38 -7.58
C ILE A 26 -12.00 23.28 -7.24
N ASN A 27 -12.94 22.74 -6.45
CA ASN A 27 -14.08 23.46 -5.93
C ASN A 27 -13.99 23.42 -4.41
N ASP A 28 -13.80 24.59 -3.78
CA ASP A 28 -13.48 24.69 -2.34
C ASP A 28 -12.30 23.77 -1.97
N PHE A 29 -12.53 22.78 -1.11
CA PHE A 29 -11.54 21.82 -0.63
C PHE A 29 -11.57 20.48 -1.37
N VAL A 30 -12.21 20.39 -2.54
CA VAL A 30 -12.37 19.13 -3.27
C VAL A 30 -11.82 19.24 -4.68
N ALA A 31 -10.90 18.36 -5.04
CA ALA A 31 -10.43 18.17 -6.41
C ALA A 31 -11.30 17.12 -7.11
N SER A 32 -11.89 17.48 -8.24
CA SER A 32 -12.49 16.54 -9.20
C SER A 32 -11.50 16.30 -10.33
N VAL A 33 -11.09 15.04 -10.52
CA VAL A 33 -10.04 14.66 -11.47
C VAL A 33 -10.59 13.71 -12.51
N SER A 34 -10.20 13.92 -13.77
CA SER A 34 -10.42 13.02 -14.90
C SER A 34 -9.09 12.74 -15.57
N ALA A 35 -8.62 11.51 -15.46
CA ALA A 35 -7.37 11.05 -16.07
C ALA A 35 -7.68 10.06 -17.20
N THR A 36 -7.16 10.33 -18.39
CA THR A 36 -7.23 9.44 -19.55
C THR A 36 -5.83 9.01 -19.95
N LEU A 37 -5.59 7.71 -19.96
CA LEU A 37 -4.31 7.07 -20.28
C LEU A 37 -4.49 6.20 -21.53
N ASN A 38 -3.66 6.45 -22.54
CA ASN A 38 -3.72 5.73 -23.81
C ASN A 38 -2.54 4.75 -23.91
N TYR A 39 -2.84 3.49 -24.17
CA TYR A 39 -1.89 2.40 -24.32
C TYR A 39 -2.05 1.71 -25.67
N GLU A 40 -1.03 0.99 -26.08
CA GLU A 40 -1.04 0.17 -27.29
C GLU A 40 -0.28 -1.13 -27.05
N ASN A 41 -0.88 -2.25 -27.44
CA ASN A 41 -0.17 -3.53 -27.47
C ASN A 41 0.79 -3.53 -28.67
N GLU A 42 2.08 -3.27 -28.44
CA GLU A 42 3.11 -3.33 -29.50
C GLU A 42 3.65 -4.74 -29.74
N GLU A 43 3.27 -5.71 -28.91
CA GLU A 43 3.71 -7.09 -29.05
C GLU A 43 3.00 -7.78 -30.21
N LYS A 44 3.65 -8.84 -30.69
CA LYS A 44 3.10 -9.70 -31.76
C LYS A 44 2.14 -10.77 -31.23
N VAL A 45 1.91 -10.78 -29.92
CA VAL A 45 1.08 -11.76 -29.21
C VAL A 45 -0.02 -11.06 -28.41
N PRO A 46 -1.18 -11.72 -28.21
CA PRO A 46 -2.21 -11.19 -27.33
C PRO A 46 -1.73 -11.08 -25.88
N LEU A 47 -2.13 -10.02 -25.16
CA LEU A 47 -1.78 -9.79 -23.76
C LEU A 47 -3.04 -9.75 -22.91
N GLU A 48 -3.05 -10.47 -21.79
CA GLU A 48 -3.99 -10.15 -20.72
C GLU A 48 -3.45 -8.95 -19.93
N ALA A 49 -4.28 -7.90 -19.78
CA ALA A 49 -3.85 -6.65 -19.20
C ALA A 49 -4.71 -6.24 -17.98
N ILE A 50 -4.03 -5.78 -16.94
CA ILE A 50 -4.59 -5.26 -15.70
C ILE A 50 -4.15 -3.80 -15.60
N PHE A 51 -5.10 -2.90 -15.36
CA PHE A 51 -4.81 -1.51 -15.08
C PHE A 51 -4.67 -1.30 -13.58
N VAL A 52 -3.60 -0.64 -13.16
CA VAL A 52 -3.30 -0.33 -11.76
C VAL A 52 -3.03 1.17 -11.64
N PHE A 53 -3.77 1.88 -10.80
CA PHE A 53 -3.63 3.32 -10.63
C PHE A 53 -3.43 3.70 -9.16
N PRO A 54 -2.33 4.42 -8.83
CA PRO A 54 -2.15 5.02 -7.51
C PRO A 54 -3.11 6.20 -7.32
N MET A 55 -3.78 6.25 -6.18
CA MET A 55 -4.60 7.39 -5.75
C MET A 55 -4.34 7.68 -4.28
N ASP A 56 -4.63 8.89 -3.78
CA ASP A 56 -4.54 9.13 -2.34
C ASP A 56 -5.63 8.34 -1.58
N GLU A 57 -5.37 7.96 -0.32
CA GLU A 57 -6.31 7.17 0.49
C GLU A 57 -7.67 7.86 0.72
N ASP A 58 -7.70 9.19 0.62
CA ASP A 58 -8.91 10.01 0.74
C ASP A 58 -9.60 10.25 -0.62
N SER A 59 -9.25 9.47 -1.65
CA SER A 59 -9.85 9.55 -2.98
C SER A 59 -11.03 8.61 -3.12
N ALA A 60 -12.08 9.06 -3.81
CA ALA A 60 -13.23 8.23 -4.16
C ALA A 60 -13.40 8.16 -5.67
N VAL A 61 -13.24 6.96 -6.25
CA VAL A 61 -13.53 6.69 -7.66
C VAL A 61 -15.03 6.59 -7.85
N TYR A 62 -15.56 7.32 -8.83
CA TYR A 62 -17.00 7.26 -9.17
C TYR A 62 -17.26 6.87 -10.63
N SER A 63 -16.23 6.82 -11.47
CA SER A 63 -16.38 6.41 -12.86
C SER A 63 -15.08 5.83 -13.40
N PHE A 64 -15.21 4.70 -14.07
CA PHE A 64 -14.13 4.05 -14.80
C PHE A 64 -14.65 3.60 -16.17
N GLU A 65 -13.91 3.92 -17.22
CA GLU A 65 -14.22 3.54 -18.59
C GLU A 65 -12.96 3.05 -19.30
N ALA A 66 -13.05 1.96 -20.05
CA ALA A 66 -11.97 1.48 -20.91
C ALA A 66 -12.49 1.32 -22.35
N LEU A 67 -11.87 2.00 -23.30
CA LEU A 67 -12.13 1.84 -24.72
C LEU A 67 -11.07 0.92 -25.31
N VAL A 68 -11.44 -0.31 -25.64
CA VAL A 68 -10.55 -1.35 -26.19
C VAL A 68 -11.02 -1.68 -27.60
N ASP A 69 -10.21 -1.40 -28.62
CA ASP A 69 -10.54 -1.67 -30.04
C ASP A 69 -11.94 -1.18 -30.46
N GLY A 70 -12.32 0.01 -29.97
CA GLY A 70 -13.62 0.62 -30.25
C GLY A 70 -14.79 0.10 -29.41
N LYS A 71 -14.59 -0.90 -28.56
CA LYS A 71 -15.58 -1.36 -27.57
C LYS A 71 -15.40 -0.59 -26.27
N LYS A 72 -16.46 0.06 -25.80
CA LYS A 72 -16.47 0.80 -24.54
C LYS A 72 -16.93 -0.11 -23.41
N ILE A 73 -16.05 -0.34 -22.44
CA ILE A 73 -16.32 -0.99 -21.17
C ILE A 73 -16.57 0.14 -20.16
N VAL A 74 -17.69 0.08 -19.45
CA VAL A 74 -18.06 1.05 -18.41
C VAL A 74 -18.26 0.28 -17.13
N ALA A 75 -17.61 0.72 -16.06
CA ALA A 75 -17.80 0.11 -14.76
C ALA A 75 -19.13 0.53 -14.15
N GLU A 76 -19.84 -0.43 -13.58
CA GLU A 76 -21.02 -0.20 -12.76
C GLU A 76 -20.63 -0.35 -11.29
N LEU A 77 -20.91 0.67 -10.49
CA LEU A 77 -20.57 0.65 -9.07
C LEU A 77 -21.60 -0.20 -8.31
N GLN A 78 -21.12 -1.25 -7.66
CA GLN A 78 -21.93 -2.17 -6.87
C GLN A 78 -21.32 -2.37 -5.48
N GLU A 79 -22.09 -2.94 -4.55
CA GLU A 79 -21.56 -3.36 -3.25
C GLU A 79 -20.55 -4.50 -3.44
N LYS A 80 -19.51 -4.57 -2.61
CA LYS A 80 -18.36 -5.45 -2.84
C LYS A 80 -18.74 -6.92 -3.02
N MET A 81 -19.63 -7.45 -2.16
CA MET A 81 -20.05 -8.85 -2.24
C MET A 81 -20.93 -9.10 -3.47
N GLU A 82 -21.80 -8.15 -3.80
CA GLU A 82 -22.64 -8.21 -5.00
C GLU A 82 -21.81 -8.18 -6.30
N ALA A 83 -20.80 -7.32 -6.37
CA ALA A 83 -19.88 -7.20 -7.50
C ALA A 83 -19.11 -8.51 -7.74
N HIS A 84 -18.57 -9.10 -6.67
CA HIS A 84 -17.89 -10.40 -6.73
C HIS A 84 -18.83 -11.51 -7.21
N SER A 85 -20.04 -11.61 -6.64
CA SER A 85 -21.01 -12.63 -7.03
C SER A 85 -21.38 -12.51 -8.50
N THR A 86 -21.67 -11.29 -8.96
CA THR A 86 -22.02 -11.02 -10.36
C THR A 86 -20.88 -11.37 -11.32
N TYR A 87 -19.64 -11.09 -10.92
CA TYR A 87 -18.44 -11.44 -11.70
C TYR A 87 -18.26 -12.96 -11.81
N GLU A 88 -18.33 -13.69 -10.69
CA GLU A 88 -18.21 -15.15 -10.69
C GLU A 88 -19.32 -15.82 -11.49
N ASP A 89 -20.56 -15.34 -11.33
CA ASP A 89 -21.72 -15.83 -12.08
C ASP A 89 -21.53 -15.62 -13.59
N ALA A 90 -21.07 -14.44 -14.01
CA ALA A 90 -20.80 -14.13 -15.41
C ALA A 90 -19.70 -15.04 -16.00
N LEU A 91 -18.61 -15.27 -15.26
CA LEU A 91 -17.55 -16.20 -15.67
C LEU A 91 -18.06 -17.64 -15.78
N SER A 92 -18.87 -18.09 -14.83
CA SER A 92 -19.45 -19.45 -14.83
C SER A 92 -20.34 -19.71 -16.05
N GLN A 93 -20.98 -18.65 -16.55
CA GLN A 93 -21.83 -18.66 -17.74
C GLN A 93 -21.04 -18.49 -19.05
N GLY A 94 -19.72 -18.31 -18.97
CA GLY A 94 -18.84 -18.14 -20.13
C GLY A 94 -18.83 -16.73 -20.71
N TYR A 95 -19.37 -15.74 -20.00
CA TYR A 95 -19.27 -14.34 -20.40
C TYR A 95 -17.89 -13.76 -20.07
N GLN A 96 -17.48 -12.78 -20.86
CA GLN A 96 -16.32 -11.96 -20.54
C GLN A 96 -16.72 -10.92 -19.48
N ALA A 97 -16.22 -11.10 -18.27
CA ALA A 97 -16.49 -10.22 -17.13
C ALA A 97 -15.22 -9.45 -16.74
N TYR A 98 -15.42 -8.27 -16.14
CA TYR A 98 -14.35 -7.40 -15.68
C TYR A 98 -14.67 -6.95 -14.26
N LEU A 99 -13.68 -7.04 -13.38
CA LEU A 99 -13.81 -6.68 -11.98
C LEU A 99 -12.92 -5.47 -11.68
N LEU A 100 -13.45 -4.58 -10.85
CA LEU A 100 -12.88 -3.28 -10.52
C LEU A 100 -12.85 -3.10 -9.02
N GLU A 101 -11.67 -3.06 -8.42
CA GLU A 101 -11.53 -3.16 -6.96
C GLU A 101 -10.41 -2.31 -6.41
N GLU A 102 -10.68 -1.79 -5.21
CA GLU A 102 -9.70 -1.27 -4.27
C GLU A 102 -8.96 -2.47 -3.64
N ASP A 103 -7.63 -2.39 -3.58
CA ASP A 103 -6.81 -3.48 -3.05
C ASP A 103 -7.01 -3.64 -1.53
N ASP A 104 -7.22 -4.88 -1.08
CA ASP A 104 -7.51 -5.22 0.32
C ASP A 104 -6.41 -4.79 1.32
N TYR A 105 -5.18 -4.63 0.84
CA TYR A 105 -4.03 -4.27 1.65
C TYR A 105 -3.62 -2.81 1.46
N SER A 106 -4.22 -2.11 0.49
CA SER A 106 -3.82 -0.77 0.08
C SER A 106 -4.97 0.06 -0.50
N ARG A 107 -5.59 0.87 0.36
CA ARG A 107 -6.71 1.76 0.01
C ARG A 107 -6.42 2.82 -1.05
N ASP A 108 -5.13 3.06 -1.28
CA ASP A 108 -4.54 3.99 -2.23
C ASP A 108 -4.12 3.32 -3.57
N VAL A 109 -4.51 2.05 -3.80
CA VAL A 109 -4.32 1.36 -5.08
C VAL A 109 -5.65 0.92 -5.66
N PHE A 110 -5.86 1.30 -6.90
CA PHE A 110 -7.03 0.93 -7.68
C PHE A 110 -6.65 -0.02 -8.81
N SER A 111 -7.37 -1.13 -8.96
CA SER A 111 -7.06 -2.13 -9.97
C SER A 111 -8.28 -2.55 -10.80
N CYS A 112 -8.06 -2.78 -12.09
CA CYS A 112 -9.10 -3.21 -13.03
C CYS A 112 -8.55 -4.23 -14.04
N ASN A 113 -9.24 -5.35 -14.24
CA ASN A 113 -8.95 -6.19 -15.39
C ASN A 113 -9.50 -5.52 -16.67
N VAL A 114 -8.62 -5.26 -17.66
CA VAL A 114 -8.99 -4.67 -18.97
C VAL A 114 -9.20 -5.78 -20.04
N GLY A 115 -8.76 -7.00 -19.73
CA GLY A 115 -8.93 -8.21 -20.53
C GLY A 115 -7.83 -8.46 -21.54
N ASN A 116 -8.16 -9.26 -22.55
CA ASN A 116 -7.21 -9.69 -23.57
C ASN A 116 -7.09 -8.68 -24.73
N LEU A 117 -5.93 -8.05 -24.84
CA LEU A 117 -5.55 -7.08 -25.86
C LEU A 117 -4.87 -7.78 -27.04
N GLN A 118 -5.46 -7.68 -28.22
CA GLN A 118 -4.87 -8.25 -29.45
C GLN A 118 -3.60 -7.48 -29.87
N PRO A 119 -2.71 -8.08 -30.67
CA PRO A 119 -1.57 -7.38 -31.26
C PRO A 119 -2.00 -6.10 -31.98
N GLY A 120 -1.39 -4.96 -31.64
CA GLY A 120 -1.75 -3.63 -32.18
C GLY A 120 -3.02 -3.01 -31.60
N ALA A 121 -3.66 -3.65 -30.61
CA ALA A 121 -4.86 -3.13 -29.97
C ALA A 121 -4.56 -1.82 -29.23
N LYS A 122 -5.48 -0.86 -29.36
CA LYS A 122 -5.38 0.43 -28.68
C LYS A 122 -6.38 0.49 -27.54
N VAL A 123 -5.89 0.97 -26.40
CA VAL A 123 -6.66 1.07 -25.17
C VAL A 123 -6.65 2.51 -24.69
N ALA A 124 -7.82 3.08 -24.43
CA ALA A 124 -7.95 4.34 -23.71
C ALA A 124 -8.68 4.08 -22.38
N VAL A 125 -7.97 4.18 -21.27
CA VAL A 125 -8.53 4.04 -19.92
C VAL A 125 -8.82 5.43 -19.37
N THR A 126 -10.05 5.68 -18.94
CA THR A 126 -10.48 6.92 -18.31
C THR A 126 -10.97 6.64 -16.90
N LEU A 127 -10.27 7.21 -15.92
CA LEU A 127 -10.60 7.16 -14.51
C LEU A 127 -11.06 8.53 -14.04
N ARG A 128 -12.18 8.59 -13.30
CA ARG A 128 -12.63 9.81 -12.65
C ARG A 128 -12.85 9.58 -11.16
N TYR A 129 -12.30 10.49 -10.38
CA TYR A 129 -12.35 10.43 -8.93
C TYR A 129 -12.43 11.83 -8.34
N VAL A 130 -12.85 11.89 -7.09
CA VAL A 130 -12.77 13.09 -6.25
C VAL A 130 -11.79 12.85 -5.12
N GLN A 131 -11.15 13.92 -4.64
CA GLN A 131 -10.22 13.89 -3.53
C GLN A 131 -10.42 15.12 -2.65
N GLU A 132 -10.48 14.93 -1.34
CA GLU A 132 -10.43 16.03 -0.37
C GLU A 132 -9.00 16.59 -0.28
N LEU A 133 -8.87 17.91 -0.32
CA LEU A 133 -7.59 18.61 -0.27
C LEU A 133 -7.40 19.22 1.12
N PRO A 134 -6.36 18.81 1.87
CA PRO A 134 -6.07 19.41 3.16
C PRO A 134 -5.61 20.87 2.98
N LEU A 135 -5.97 21.70 3.95
CA LEU A 135 -5.51 23.09 4.03
C LEU A 135 -4.16 23.13 4.76
N GLU A 136 -3.15 23.65 4.08
CA GLU A 136 -1.82 23.85 4.65
C GLU A 136 -1.81 25.01 5.65
N ILE A 137 -0.78 25.08 6.51
CA ILE A 137 -0.67 26.09 7.59
C ILE A 137 -0.67 27.53 7.03
N ASP A 138 -0.19 27.72 5.81
CA ASP A 138 -0.16 29.00 5.10
C ASP A 138 -1.48 29.33 4.38
N GLY A 139 -2.48 28.46 4.47
CA GLY A 139 -3.78 28.60 3.82
C GLY A 139 -3.82 28.14 2.36
N ALA A 140 -2.78 27.47 1.85
CA ALA A 140 -2.78 26.91 0.50
C ALA A 140 -3.47 25.55 0.43
N LEU A 141 -4.08 25.25 -0.72
CA LEU A 141 -4.51 23.90 -1.08
C LEU A 141 -3.42 23.23 -1.90
N ARG A 142 -3.15 21.97 -1.59
CA ARG A 142 -2.15 21.16 -2.31
C ARG A 142 -2.81 19.92 -2.88
N TYR A 143 -2.80 19.83 -4.19
CA TYR A 143 -3.12 18.60 -4.92
C TYR A 143 -1.83 17.95 -5.42
N LEU A 144 -1.73 16.64 -5.28
CA LEU A 144 -0.64 15.84 -5.80
C LEU A 144 -1.23 14.87 -6.81
N LEU A 145 -0.72 14.92 -8.05
CA LEU A 145 -1.02 13.87 -9.02
C LEU A 145 -0.04 12.70 -8.77
N PRO A 146 -0.53 11.51 -8.36
CA PRO A 146 0.35 10.37 -8.16
C PRO A 146 0.88 9.89 -9.52
N ALA A 147 2.19 9.96 -9.72
CA ALA A 147 2.84 9.56 -10.97
C ALA A 147 3.58 8.22 -10.89
N ILE A 148 3.77 7.68 -9.67
CA ILE A 148 4.57 6.48 -9.40
C ILE A 148 3.95 5.73 -8.21
N LEU A 149 3.88 4.40 -8.30
CA LEU A 149 3.68 3.53 -7.13
C LEU A 149 5.04 3.25 -6.48
N ASN A 150 5.29 3.84 -5.30
CA ASN A 150 6.50 3.54 -4.55
C ASN A 150 6.40 2.15 -3.90
N PRO A 151 7.48 1.33 -3.88
CA PRO A 151 7.50 0.08 -3.15
C PRO A 151 7.14 0.32 -1.69
N ARG A 152 6.08 -0.35 -1.21
CA ARG A 152 5.69 -0.25 0.19
C ARG A 152 6.55 -1.13 1.05
N TYR A 153 6.77 -0.68 2.27
CA TYR A 153 7.36 -1.52 3.31
C TYR A 153 6.35 -2.59 3.71
N GLN A 154 6.33 -3.69 2.96
CA GLN A 154 5.66 -4.90 3.38
C GLN A 154 6.58 -5.58 4.38
N LEU A 155 6.18 -5.58 5.66
CA LEU A 155 6.73 -6.53 6.63
C LEU A 155 6.32 -7.90 6.13
N SER A 156 7.17 -8.54 5.32
CA SER A 156 7.06 -9.97 5.09
C SER A 156 7.11 -10.61 6.47
N GLU A 157 6.04 -11.27 6.89
CA GLU A 157 6.04 -12.10 8.10
C GLU A 157 7.16 -13.12 7.95
N SER A 158 8.34 -12.77 8.46
CA SER A 158 9.44 -13.69 8.51
C SER A 158 9.00 -14.82 9.45
N PRO A 159 9.14 -16.11 9.08
CA PRO A 159 8.78 -17.23 9.94
C PRO A 159 9.48 -17.19 11.32
N VAL A 160 10.55 -16.39 11.40
CA VAL A 160 11.33 -16.12 12.61
C VAL A 160 10.52 -15.32 13.64
N LEU A 161 9.63 -14.43 13.21
CA LEU A 161 8.78 -13.64 14.12
C LEU A 161 7.62 -14.50 14.63
N SER A 162 6.93 -15.25 13.78
CA SER A 162 5.79 -16.09 14.19
C SER A 162 6.18 -17.22 15.16
N GLN A 163 7.40 -17.78 15.06
CA GLN A 163 7.90 -18.75 16.05
C GLN A 163 8.32 -18.12 17.38
N ALA A 164 8.74 -16.85 17.39
CA ALA A 164 9.15 -16.15 18.62
C ALA A 164 7.95 -15.73 19.49
N PHE A 165 6.74 -15.67 18.93
CA PHE A 165 5.51 -15.25 19.62
C PHE A 165 4.58 -16.41 20.01
N SER A 166 4.99 -17.66 19.77
CA SER A 166 4.15 -18.85 20.01
C SER A 166 4.26 -19.45 21.42
N ASP A 167 5.06 -18.89 22.32
CA ASP A 167 5.17 -19.37 23.70
C ASP A 167 4.87 -18.24 24.71
N PRO A 168 3.60 -18.03 25.10
CA PRO A 168 3.21 -17.05 26.13
C PRO A 168 3.57 -17.50 27.55
N GLY A 169 4.32 -18.59 27.70
CA GLY A 169 4.55 -19.27 28.96
C GLY A 169 5.92 -19.01 29.57
N GLN A 170 6.21 -17.77 29.98
CA GLN A 170 7.02 -17.40 31.16
C GLN A 170 7.59 -15.99 30.99
N LEU A 171 6.94 -15.04 31.67
CA LEU A 171 7.25 -13.61 31.89
C LEU A 171 6.13 -12.72 31.34
N ALA A 172 4.89 -13.06 31.72
CA ALA A 172 3.88 -12.03 31.94
C ALA A 172 4.38 -11.15 33.10
N LEU A 173 5.21 -10.17 32.77
CA LEU A 173 5.23 -8.92 33.52
C LEU A 173 3.90 -8.26 33.16
N ASP A 174 3.08 -7.91 34.15
CA ASP A 174 1.75 -7.28 34.05
C ASP A 174 1.78 -5.90 33.36
N GLY A 175 2.32 -5.83 32.14
CA GLY A 175 2.55 -4.62 31.37
C GLY A 175 1.90 -4.69 29.99
N ASP A 176 1.54 -3.52 29.48
CA ASP A 176 0.99 -3.31 28.13
C ASP A 176 1.85 -4.04 27.07
N PRO A 177 1.27 -4.90 26.22
CA PRO A 177 1.98 -5.58 25.12
C PRO A 177 2.80 -4.63 24.23
N SER A 178 2.36 -3.37 24.11
CA SER A 178 3.02 -2.32 23.35
C SER A 178 4.37 -1.92 23.95
N VAL A 179 4.49 -1.95 25.29
CA VAL A 179 5.73 -1.68 26.02
C VAL A 179 6.76 -2.77 25.73
N TRP A 180 6.35 -4.03 25.80
CA TRP A 180 7.23 -5.17 25.53
C TRP A 180 7.71 -5.19 24.07
N ALA A 181 6.79 -4.98 23.12
CA ALA A 181 7.13 -4.89 21.70
C ALA A 181 8.13 -3.76 21.41
N THR A 182 7.95 -2.60 22.04
CA THR A 182 8.83 -1.44 21.85
C THR A 182 10.24 -1.68 22.40
N VAL A 183 10.36 -2.33 23.58
CA VAL A 183 11.68 -2.72 24.13
C VAL A 183 12.41 -3.70 23.21
N LEU A 184 11.71 -4.71 22.68
CA LEU A 184 12.31 -5.69 21.76
C LEU A 184 12.75 -5.05 20.44
N ALA A 185 11.95 -4.14 19.89
CA ALA A 185 12.29 -3.41 18.67
C ALA A 185 13.59 -2.58 18.84
N VAL A 186 13.71 -1.83 19.94
CA VAL A 186 14.92 -1.04 20.23
C VAL A 186 16.14 -1.94 20.42
N LEU A 187 16.01 -3.05 21.16
CA LEU A 187 17.09 -4.03 21.33
C LEU A 187 17.53 -4.67 20.00
N TRP A 188 16.57 -5.01 19.15
CA TRP A 188 16.84 -5.59 17.84
C TRP A 188 17.60 -4.61 16.93
N LEU A 189 17.19 -3.33 16.90
CA LEU A 189 17.87 -2.28 16.13
C LEU A 189 19.35 -2.17 16.52
N HIS A 190 19.64 -2.19 17.82
CA HIS A 190 21.03 -2.13 18.32
C HIS A 190 21.83 -3.41 18.05
N GLY A 191 21.19 -4.58 18.02
CA GLY A 191 21.88 -5.85 17.80
C GLY A 191 22.07 -6.24 16.33
N LYS A 192 21.16 -5.83 15.44
CA LYS A 192 21.10 -6.29 14.05
C LYS A 192 21.06 -5.16 13.02
N GLY A 193 20.71 -3.94 13.42
CA GLY A 193 20.56 -2.77 12.53
C GLY A 193 21.74 -1.79 12.52
N LYS A 194 22.91 -2.17 13.06
CA LYS A 194 24.05 -1.23 13.26
C LYS A 194 24.48 -0.47 12.00
N ASP A 195 24.38 -1.08 10.83
CA ASP A 195 24.80 -0.49 9.55
C ASP A 195 23.85 0.62 9.05
N LEU A 196 22.65 0.76 9.64
CA LEU A 196 21.61 1.71 9.25
C LEU A 196 21.34 2.76 10.33
N LYS A 197 22.28 2.97 11.26
CA LYS A 197 22.07 3.78 12.48
C LYS A 197 21.48 5.17 12.23
N CYS A 198 21.90 5.85 11.17
CA CYS A 198 21.39 7.18 10.81
C CYS A 198 19.87 7.20 10.54
N GLU A 199 19.28 6.06 10.14
CA GLU A 199 17.86 5.97 9.78
C GLU A 199 16.96 5.77 11.00
N TRP A 200 17.42 5.04 12.01
CA TRP A 200 16.59 4.63 13.15
C TRP A 200 16.92 5.32 14.48
N GLU A 201 17.98 6.14 14.55
CA GLU A 201 18.36 6.85 15.79
C GLU A 201 17.24 7.79 16.30
N LEU A 202 16.51 8.44 15.39
CA LEU A 202 15.37 9.29 15.78
C LEU A 202 14.17 8.47 16.27
N LEU A 203 13.94 7.30 15.67
CA LEU A 203 12.87 6.38 16.06
C LEU A 203 13.16 5.79 17.44
N GLU A 204 14.41 5.40 17.68
CA GLU A 204 14.89 4.96 19.00
C GLU A 204 14.63 6.03 20.07
N ARG A 205 15.04 7.28 19.83
CA ARG A 205 14.84 8.35 20.83
C ARG A 205 13.37 8.56 21.17
N LYS A 206 12.48 8.50 20.17
CA LYS A 206 11.03 8.60 20.38
C LYS A 206 10.48 7.39 21.12
N ALA A 207 10.92 6.18 20.77
CA ALA A 207 10.51 4.94 21.41
C ALA A 207 10.97 4.89 22.88
N VAL A 208 12.20 5.30 23.17
CA VAL A 208 12.72 5.38 24.54
C VAL A 208 11.97 6.43 25.35
N ALA A 209 11.70 7.62 24.79
CA ALA A 209 10.88 8.63 25.46
C ALA A 209 9.46 8.11 25.77
N TRP A 210 8.83 7.45 24.80
CA TRP A 210 7.52 6.84 24.99
C TRP A 210 7.54 5.74 26.07
N LEU A 211 8.60 4.91 26.11
CA LEU A 211 8.78 3.89 27.16
C LEU A 211 8.89 4.51 28.55
N HIS A 212 9.65 5.60 28.71
CA HIS A 212 9.75 6.31 29.99
C HIS A 212 8.38 6.81 30.49
N ASP A 213 7.53 7.27 29.58
CA ASP A 213 6.19 7.76 29.90
C ASP A 213 5.19 6.63 30.25
N HIS A 214 5.38 5.42 29.70
CA HIS A 214 4.39 4.33 29.79
C HIS A 214 4.81 3.16 30.69
N ALA A 215 6.11 2.96 30.91
CA ALA A 215 6.65 1.80 31.64
C ALA A 215 7.47 2.19 32.88
N GLY A 216 7.86 3.47 33.02
CA GLY A 216 8.51 4.03 34.21
C GLY A 216 9.65 3.16 34.76
N SER A 217 9.51 2.69 36.01
CA SER A 217 10.55 1.92 36.73
C SER A 217 10.73 0.47 36.26
N SER A 218 9.86 -0.05 35.39
CA SER A 218 9.88 -1.46 34.95
C SER A 218 10.80 -1.70 33.75
N ILE A 219 11.31 -0.64 33.12
CA ILE A 219 12.12 -0.70 31.90
C ILE A 219 13.40 -1.53 32.08
N PRO A 220 14.18 -1.41 33.17
CA PRO A 220 15.41 -2.21 33.33
C PRO A 220 15.17 -3.72 33.34
N MET A 221 14.06 -4.16 33.96
CA MET A 221 13.68 -5.57 34.01
C MET A 221 13.28 -6.08 32.62
N LEU A 222 12.54 -5.27 31.86
CA LEU A 222 12.12 -5.58 30.49
C LEU A 222 13.32 -5.63 29.53
N VAL A 223 14.25 -4.69 29.64
CA VAL A 223 15.47 -4.66 28.82
C VAL A 223 16.34 -5.90 29.08
N GLN A 224 16.46 -6.31 30.35
CA GLN A 224 17.20 -7.52 30.73
C GLN A 224 16.53 -8.79 30.18
N ALA A 225 15.19 -8.89 30.27
CA ALA A 225 14.45 -10.01 29.72
C ALA A 225 14.54 -10.07 28.19
N GLY A 226 14.41 -8.93 27.50
CA GLY A 226 14.50 -8.84 26.04
C GLY A 226 15.89 -9.16 25.51
N SER A 227 16.95 -8.72 26.21
CA SER A 227 18.34 -9.01 25.84
C SER A 227 18.63 -10.51 25.90
N ASN A 228 18.10 -11.18 26.94
CA ASN A 228 18.20 -12.64 27.08
C ASN A 228 17.43 -13.38 25.98
N LEU A 229 16.23 -12.91 25.62
CA LEU A 229 15.40 -13.50 24.56
C LEU A 229 16.08 -13.42 23.19
N LEU A 230 16.61 -12.24 22.84
CA LEU A 230 17.23 -12.00 21.54
C LEU A 230 18.68 -12.51 21.45
N LYS A 231 19.28 -12.94 22.58
CA LYS A 231 20.69 -13.33 22.70
C LYS A 231 21.65 -12.25 22.19
N LEU A 232 21.29 -10.98 22.40
CA LEU A 232 22.06 -9.83 21.93
C LEU A 232 22.83 -9.19 23.09
N PRO A 233 24.12 -8.84 22.91
CA PRO A 233 24.89 -8.10 23.90
C PRO A 233 24.57 -6.60 23.78
N VAL A 234 23.36 -6.20 24.15
CA VAL A 234 22.97 -4.78 24.16
C VAL A 234 23.17 -4.20 25.56
N THR A 235 23.84 -3.06 25.64
CA THR A 235 24.14 -2.37 26.90
C THR A 235 22.89 -1.61 27.38
N PRO A 236 22.47 -1.72 28.66
CA PRO A 236 21.30 -1.01 29.19
C PRO A 236 21.34 0.52 29.07
N ALA A 237 22.53 1.10 28.88
CA ALA A 237 22.76 2.54 28.72
C ALA A 237 21.97 3.19 27.57
N VAL A 238 21.55 2.40 26.58
CA VAL A 238 20.72 2.83 25.43
C VAL A 238 19.37 3.40 25.88
N PHE A 239 18.82 2.89 26.98
CA PHE A 239 17.52 3.32 27.49
C PHE A 239 17.60 4.47 28.51
N GLY A 240 18.81 5.04 28.73
CA GLY A 240 19.00 6.24 29.53
C GLY A 240 19.07 6.02 31.05
N PHE A 241 19.48 4.83 31.49
CA PHE A 241 19.77 4.51 32.89
C PHE A 241 21.25 4.22 33.12
#